data_AF-A0A7V6NYU1-F1
#
_entry.id   AF-A0A7V6NYU1-F1
#
_cell.length_a   1.000
_cell.length_b   1.000
_cell.length_c   1.000
_cell.angle_alpha   90.00
_cell.angle_beta   90.00
_cell.angle_gamma   90.00
#
_symmetry.space_group_name_H-M   'P 1'
#
loop_
_entity.id
_entity.type
_entity.pdbx_description
1 polymer ?
#
loop_
_entity_poly.entity_id
_entity_poly.type
_entity_poly.pdbx_seq_one_letter_code
_entity_poly.pdbx_strand_id
1 'polypeptide(L)'
;MKDLERAYCNIGLALKAGKLVLGAHACEEFIKNGKAILVIVADDASSNTKKKFNDMCEFYNTEIRFFGDKETLGRYLGKENKTIAAVTDLNLSKLIACTIDSIENLTGVKDIEKN
;
A
#
# COMPACT_ATOMS: atom_id res chain seq x y z
N MET A 1 1.07 18.37 -7.74
CA MET A 1 -0.28 17.74 -7.76
C MET A 1 -0.38 16.54 -8.70
N LYS A 2 0.21 16.55 -9.91
CA LYS A 2 0.07 15.45 -10.89
C LYS A 2 0.59 14.07 -10.44
N ASP A 3 1.60 14.01 -9.56
CA ASP A 3 2.26 12.74 -9.22
C ASP A 3 1.48 11.89 -8.20
N LEU A 4 0.74 12.53 -7.28
CA LEU A 4 -0.20 11.83 -6.38
C LEU A 4 -1.28 11.09 -7.18
N GLU A 5 -1.88 11.76 -8.16
CA GLU A 5 -2.90 11.16 -9.04
C GLU A 5 -2.35 9.97 -9.82
N ARG A 6 -1.08 10.02 -10.25
CA ARG A 6 -0.41 8.89 -10.92
C ARG A 6 -0.28 7.69 -9.99
N ALA A 7 0.13 7.87 -8.74
CA ALA A 7 0.20 6.78 -7.76
C ALA A 7 -1.18 6.11 -7.57
N TYR A 8 -2.23 6.91 -7.39
CA TYR A 8 -3.59 6.39 -7.28
C TYR A 8 -4.07 5.68 -8.56
N CYS A 9 -3.73 6.21 -9.73
CA CYS A 9 -4.05 5.58 -11.01
C CYS A 9 -3.36 4.21 -11.15
N ASN A 10 -2.09 4.12 -10.76
CA ASN A 10 -1.33 2.86 -10.76
C ASN A 10 -1.94 1.81 -9.82
N ILE A 11 -2.39 2.24 -8.64
CA ILE A 11 -3.13 1.36 -7.71
C ILE A 11 -4.46 0.88 -8.34
N GLY A 12 -5.20 1.78 -8.99
CA GLY A 12 -6.41 1.42 -9.74
C GLY A 12 -6.14 0.44 -10.89
N LEU A 13 -5.00 0.58 -11.58
CA LEU A 13 -4.57 -0.37 -12.61
C LEU A 13 -4.26 -1.75 -12.02
N ALA A 14 -3.59 -1.81 -10.87
CA ALA A 14 -3.32 -3.08 -10.17
C ALA A 14 -4.62 -3.78 -9.75
N LEU A 15 -5.63 -3.02 -9.33
CA LEU A 15 -6.97 -3.55 -9.05
C LEU A 15 -7.63 -4.10 -10.31
N LYS A 16 -7.59 -3.35 -11.42
CA LYS A 16 -8.15 -3.78 -12.71
C LYS A 16 -7.46 -5.03 -13.26
N ALA A 17 -6.17 -5.20 -12.97
CA ALA A 17 -5.40 -6.40 -13.31
C ALA A 17 -5.70 -7.61 -12.40
N GLY A 18 -6.49 -7.44 -11.33
CA GLY A 18 -6.79 -8.50 -10.36
C GLY A 18 -5.58 -8.90 -9.50
N LYS A 19 -4.55 -8.05 -9.43
CA LYS A 19 -3.31 -8.30 -8.67
C LYS A 19 -3.24 -7.52 -7.35
N LEU A 20 -4.31 -6.81 -7.02
CA LEU A 20 -4.48 -6.08 -5.78
C LEU A 20 -5.53 -6.77 -4.89
N VAL A 21 -5.16 -7.03 -3.65
CA VAL A 21 -6.01 -7.56 -2.59
C VAL A 21 -6.46 -6.41 -1.70
N LEU A 22 -7.76 -6.36 -1.38
CA LEU A 22 -8.35 -5.26 -0.61
C LEU A 22 -8.97 -5.75 0.70
N GLY A 23 -8.57 -5.14 1.81
CA GLY A 23 -9.16 -5.35 3.13
C GLY A 23 -8.24 -6.10 4.09
N ALA A 24 -8.40 -5.81 5.38
CA ALA A 24 -7.50 -6.26 6.43
C ALA A 24 -7.32 -7.78 6.46
N HIS A 25 -8.41 -8.55 6.57
CA HIS A 25 -8.35 -10.01 6.65
C HIS A 25 -7.65 -10.67 5.45
N ALA A 26 -7.96 -10.24 4.24
CA ALA A 26 -7.34 -10.81 3.04
C ALA A 26 -5.86 -10.43 2.95
N CYS A 27 -5.49 -9.20 3.32
CA CYS A 27 -4.09 -8.80 3.37
C CYS A 27 -3.32 -9.61 4.43
N GLU A 28 -3.90 -9.80 5.61
CA GLU A 28 -3.29 -10.64 6.67
C GLU A 28 -3.03 -12.07 6.18
N GLU A 29 -4.00 -12.68 5.49
CA GLU A 29 -3.83 -14.03 4.94
C GLU A 29 -2.73 -14.07 3.87
N PHE A 30 -2.67 -13.09 2.99
CA PHE A 30 -1.65 -13.03 1.93
C PHE A 30 -0.25 -12.76 2.49
N ILE A 31 -0.11 -11.92 3.50
CA ILE A 31 1.18 -11.67 4.19
C ILE A 31 1.63 -12.96 4.88
N LYS A 32 0.74 -13.63 5.63
CA LYS A 32 1.05 -14.91 6.30
C LYS A 32 1.45 -16.01 5.33
N ASN A 33 0.83 -16.06 4.16
CA ASN A 33 1.16 -17.01 3.09
C ASN A 33 2.36 -16.59 2.24
N GLY A 34 2.99 -15.42 2.49
CA GLY A 34 4.10 -14.91 1.69
C GLY A 34 3.74 -14.55 0.25
N LYS A 35 2.45 -14.30 -0.03
CA LYS A 35 1.94 -13.90 -1.35
C LYS A 35 1.81 -12.39 -1.51
N ALA A 36 1.79 -11.65 -0.41
CA ALA A 36 1.85 -10.19 -0.45
C ALA A 36 3.31 -9.75 -0.67
N ILE A 37 3.53 -8.89 -1.66
CA ILE A 37 4.85 -8.34 -1.96
C ILE A 37 4.97 -6.92 -1.41
N LEU A 38 3.92 -6.13 -1.57
CA LEU A 38 3.84 -4.76 -1.07
C LEU A 38 2.50 -4.51 -0.42
N VAL A 39 2.51 -3.94 0.78
CA VAL A 39 1.32 -3.56 1.53
C VAL A 39 1.23 -2.03 1.55
N ILE A 40 0.08 -1.51 1.19
CA ILE A 40 -0.22 -0.09 1.16
C ILE A 40 -1.27 0.18 2.23
N VAL A 41 -0.95 1.07 3.16
CA VAL A 41 -1.83 1.46 4.27
C VAL A 41 -2.11 2.95 4.15
N ALA A 42 -3.38 3.35 4.28
CA ALA A 42 -3.76 4.75 4.33
C ALA A 42 -3.17 5.41 5.59
N ASP A 43 -2.75 6.67 5.48
CA ASP A 43 -2.24 7.39 6.64
C ASP A 43 -3.36 7.73 7.65
N ASP A 44 -4.59 7.89 7.19
CA ASP A 44 -5.77 8.04 8.06
C ASP A 44 -6.27 6.70 8.66
N ALA A 45 -5.48 5.62 8.58
CA ALA A 45 -5.81 4.36 9.25
C ALA A 45 -5.59 4.47 10.77
N SER A 46 -6.44 3.77 11.54
CA SER A 46 -6.31 3.76 13.00
C SER A 46 -4.94 3.27 13.47
N SER A 47 -4.43 3.82 14.57
CA SER A 47 -3.13 3.45 15.14
C SER A 47 -3.02 1.95 15.41
N ASN A 48 -4.11 1.32 15.88
CA ASN A 48 -4.19 -0.13 16.07
C ASN A 48 -3.94 -0.91 14.78
N THR A 49 -4.51 -0.44 13.67
CA THR A 49 -4.33 -1.06 12.36
C THR A 49 -2.91 -0.88 11.85
N LYS A 50 -2.36 0.34 11.89
CA LYS A 50 -0.99 0.60 11.44
C LYS A 50 0.02 -0.27 12.18
N LYS A 51 -0.08 -0.34 13.51
CA LYS A 51 0.81 -1.14 14.34
C LYS A 51 0.72 -2.63 13.98
N LYS A 52 -0.49 -3.17 13.91
CA LYS A 52 -0.74 -4.57 13.57
C LYS A 52 -0.12 -4.97 12.21
N PHE A 53 -0.26 -4.12 11.19
CA PHE A 53 0.30 -4.38 9.86
C PHE A 53 1.80 -4.15 9.81
N ASN A 54 2.33 -3.18 10.55
CA ASN A 54 3.76 -2.95 10.65
C ASN A 54 4.47 -4.15 11.28
N ASP A 55 4.01 -4.61 12.46
CA ASP A 55 4.53 -5.81 13.14
C ASP A 55 4.48 -7.05 12.22
N MET A 56 3.40 -7.23 11.46
CA MET A 56 3.30 -8.33 10.50
C MET A 56 4.26 -8.18 9.32
N CYS A 57 4.34 -7.00 8.70
CA CYS A 57 5.23 -6.80 7.57
C CYS A 57 6.71 -6.92 7.99
N GLU A 58 7.05 -6.52 9.22
CA GLU A 58 8.38 -6.74 9.79
C GLU A 58 8.66 -8.23 9.98
N PHE A 59 7.74 -8.97 10.61
CA PHE A 59 7.89 -10.41 10.85
C PHE A 59 8.00 -11.24 9.56
N TYR A 60 7.17 -10.94 8.55
CA TYR A 60 7.16 -11.63 7.26
C TYR A 60 8.09 -10.98 6.22
N ASN A 61 8.89 -9.98 6.64
CA ASN A 61 9.78 -9.17 5.81
C ASN A 61 9.15 -8.68 4.49
N THR A 62 7.88 -8.28 4.56
CA THR A 62 7.11 -7.73 3.43
C THR A 62 7.30 -6.21 3.37
N GLU A 63 7.29 -5.63 2.18
CA GLU A 63 7.35 -4.17 2.06
C GLU A 63 6.02 -3.52 2.48
N ILE A 64 6.11 -2.43 3.22
CA ILE A 64 4.97 -1.61 3.63
C ILE A 64 5.22 -0.16 3.21
N ARG A 65 4.17 0.53 2.74
CA ARG A 65 4.17 1.97 2.48
C ARG A 65 2.90 2.59 3.04
N PHE A 66 3.05 3.76 3.65
CA PHE A 66 1.92 4.54 4.14
C PHE A 66 1.62 5.63 3.10
N PHE A 67 0.45 5.57 2.47
CA PHE A 67 0.13 6.49 1.39
C PHE A 67 -1.36 6.78 1.30
N GLY A 68 -1.71 8.06 1.32
CA GLY A 68 -3.04 8.57 1.01
C GLY A 68 -4.09 8.41 2.11
N ASP A 69 -5.27 8.97 1.84
CA ASP A 69 -6.42 8.94 2.74
C ASP A 69 -7.42 7.85 2.35
N LYS A 70 -8.18 7.36 3.34
CA LYS A 70 -9.21 6.32 3.14
C LYS A 70 -10.25 6.69 2.09
N GLU A 71 -10.59 7.98 2.00
CA GLU A 71 -11.60 8.50 1.06
C GLU A 71 -11.04 8.54 -0.37
N THR A 72 -9.82 9.06 -0.53
CA THR A 72 -9.13 9.12 -1.81
C THR A 72 -8.85 7.71 -2.34
N LEU A 73 -8.28 6.81 -1.52
CA LEU A 73 -8.10 5.41 -1.91
C LEU A 73 -9.41 4.75 -2.30
N GLY A 74 -10.46 4.91 -1.48
CA GLY A 74 -11.78 4.33 -1.76
C GLY A 74 -12.34 4.77 -3.11
N ARG A 75 -12.16 6.05 -3.47
CA ARG A 75 -12.61 6.61 -4.75
C ARG A 75 -11.90 5.99 -5.96
N TYR A 76 -10.58 5.77 -5.88
CA TYR A 76 -9.82 5.16 -6.99
C TYR A 76 -9.96 3.64 -7.05
N LEU A 77 -10.21 3.00 -5.91
CA LEU A 77 -10.46 1.56 -5.83
C LEU A 77 -11.91 1.18 -6.15
N GLY A 78 -12.81 2.15 -6.27
CA GLY A 78 -14.24 1.90 -6.54
C GLY A 78 -14.94 1.08 -5.45
N LYS A 79 -14.37 1.03 -4.24
CA LYS A 79 -14.92 0.32 -3.07
C LYS A 79 -14.78 1.19 -1.83
N GLU A 80 -15.90 1.42 -1.16
CA GLU A 80 -15.97 2.33 -0.02
C GLU A 80 -15.11 1.84 1.17
N ASN A 81 -14.38 2.77 1.80
CA ASN A 81 -13.69 2.62 3.10
C ASN A 81 -12.59 1.56 3.20
N LYS A 82 -11.87 1.26 2.11
CA LYS A 82 -10.68 0.40 2.19
C LYS A 82 -9.45 1.22 2.61
N THR A 83 -9.02 1.03 3.85
CA THR A 83 -7.80 1.64 4.42
C THR A 83 -6.52 0.87 4.13
N ILE A 84 -6.63 -0.37 3.64
CA ILE A 84 -5.49 -1.28 3.42
C ILE A 84 -5.65 -2.03 2.09
N ALA A 85 -4.56 -2.10 1.35
CA ALA A 85 -4.41 -2.90 0.15
C ALA A 85 -3.08 -3.67 0.15
N ALA A 86 -3.05 -4.85 -0.45
CA ALA A 86 -1.83 -5.63 -0.66
C ALA A 86 -1.67 -5.96 -2.14
N VAL A 87 -0.51 -5.69 -2.70
CA VAL A 87 -0.12 -6.03 -4.05
C VAL A 87 0.55 -7.40 -4.04
N THR A 88 0.11 -8.26 -4.94
CA THR A 88 0.59 -9.66 -5.06
C THR A 88 1.57 -9.84 -6.21
N ASP A 89 1.70 -8.83 -7.08
CA ASP A 89 2.54 -8.87 -8.27
C ASP A 89 3.77 -7.98 -8.09
N LEU A 90 4.94 -8.51 -8.45
CA LEU A 90 6.23 -7.87 -8.25
C LEU A 90 6.43 -6.64 -9.16
N ASN A 91 5.91 -6.68 -10.39
CA ASN A 91 6.10 -5.56 -11.32
C ASN A 91 5.21 -4.39 -10.91
N LEU A 92 3.96 -4.69 -10.54
CA LEU A 92 3.04 -3.67 -10.04
C LEU A 92 3.49 -3.11 -8.68
N SER A 93 4.01 -3.94 -7.77
CA SER A 93 4.52 -3.46 -6.49
C SER A 93 5.68 -2.49 -6.68
N LYS A 94 6.67 -2.85 -7.51
CA LYS A 94 7.81 -1.97 -7.82
C LYS A 94 7.37 -0.66 -8.47
N LEU A 95 6.43 -0.72 -9.41
CA LEU A 95 5.93 0.47 -10.11
C LEU A 95 5.23 1.43 -9.14
N ILE A 96 4.38 0.90 -8.25
CA ILE A 96 3.68 1.70 -7.24
C ILE A 96 4.67 2.23 -6.19
N ALA A 97 5.52 1.36 -5.63
CA ALA A 97 6.54 1.74 -4.65
C ALA A 97 7.45 2.84 -5.21
N CYS A 98 8.00 2.67 -6.41
CA CYS A 98 8.85 3.69 -7.05
C CYS A 98 8.12 5.03 -7.25
N THR A 99 6.82 5.01 -7.57
CA THR A 99 6.02 6.24 -7.68
C THR A 99 5.84 6.90 -6.32
N ILE A 100 5.53 6.12 -5.27
CA ILE A 100 5.38 6.61 -3.89
C ILE A 100 6.71 7.16 -3.37
N ASP A 101 7.80 6.40 -3.49
CA ASP A 101 9.15 6.82 -3.14
C ASP A 101 9.54 8.12 -3.86
N SER A 102 9.19 8.27 -5.14
CA SER A 102 9.44 9.53 -5.88
C SER A 102 8.68 10.72 -5.28
N ILE A 103 7.46 10.49 -4.79
CA ILE A 103 6.65 11.52 -4.12
C ILE A 103 7.26 11.85 -2.74
N GLU A 104 7.64 10.82 -1.97
CA GLU A 104 8.25 10.98 -0.64
C GLU A 104 9.60 11.72 -0.71
N ASN A 105 10.44 11.40 -1.70
CA ASN A 105 11.71 12.07 -1.96
C ASN A 105 11.54 13.54 -2.35
N LEU A 106 10.46 13.91 -3.02
CA LEU A 106 10.13 15.31 -3.34
C LEU A 106 9.61 16.08 -2.10
N THR A 107 9.03 15.38 -1.13
CA THR A 107 8.52 15.95 0.12
C THR A 107 9.51 15.92 1.28
N GLY A 108 10.70 15.33 1.10
CA GLY A 108 11.80 15.44 2.04
C GLY A 108 11.63 14.69 3.37
N VAL A 109 10.96 13.52 3.36
CA VAL A 109 10.97 12.61 4.51
C VAL A 109 11.74 11.34 4.10
N LYS A 110 12.99 11.28 4.55
CA LYS A 110 13.74 10.02 4.63
C LYS A 110 13.12 9.22 5.78
N ASP A 111 12.24 8.27 5.49
CA ASP A 111 12.10 7.12 6.37
C ASP A 111 13.08 6.05 5.90
N ILE A 112 14.17 6.07 6.66
CA ILE A 112 15.32 5.19 6.70
C ILE A 112 14.85 3.74 6.50
N GLU A 113 15.29 3.13 5.39
CA GLU A 113 15.34 1.68 5.25
C GLU A 113 16.02 1.09 6.48
N LYS A 114 15.24 0.27 7.20
CA LYS A 114 15.64 -0.97 7.88
C LYS A 114 17.16 -1.19 7.98
N ASN A 115 17.70 -1.09 9.19
CA ASN A 115 18.92 -1.80 9.58
C ASN A 115 18.63 -2.73 10.76
#